data_AF-A0A1Q4YDG5-F1
#
_entry.id   AF-A0A1Q4YDG5-F1
#
_cell.length_a   1.000
_cell.length_b   1.000
_cell.length_c   1.000
_cell.angle_alpha   90.00
_cell.angle_beta   90.00
_cell.angle_gamma   90.00
#
_symmetry.space_group_name_H-M   'P 1'
#
loop_
_entity.id
_entity.type
_entity.pdbx_description
1 polymer ?
#
loop_
_entity_poly.entity_id
_entity_poly.type
_entity_poly.pdbx_seq_one_letter_code
_entity_poly.pdbx_strand_id
1 'polypeptide(L)'
;MAALRDQAGATLRDVRLVLAAEERLDEVHDAAAQARTAARHALSQAEAAARLGADEAAERARAAARAAIEVADVADAAVLAAVEAMVTVEDATDKVTAAAAQIGCVSEPV
;
A
#
# COMPACT_ATOMS: atom_id res chain seq x y z
N MET A 1 29.44 -14.21 15.62
CA MET A 1 28.34 -15.19 15.50
C MET A 1 27.01 -14.69 16.06
N ALA A 2 26.93 -14.24 17.32
CA ALA A 2 25.65 -13.77 17.91
C ALA A 2 25.03 -12.55 17.20
N ALA A 3 25.81 -11.51 16.90
CA ALA A 3 25.32 -10.30 16.21
C ALA A 3 24.77 -10.57 14.79
N LEU A 4 25.41 -11.46 14.03
CA LEU A 4 24.93 -11.90 12.71
C LEU A 4 23.62 -12.68 12.80
N ARG A 5 23.46 -13.48 13.86
CA ARG A 5 22.25 -14.27 14.10
C ARG A 5 21.07 -13.38 14.52
N ASP A 6 21.32 -12.37 15.34
CA ASP A 6 20.32 -11.37 15.72
C ASP A 6 19.91 -10.51 14.53
N GLN A 7 20.87 -10.13 13.68
CA GLN A 7 20.59 -9.34 12.48
C GLN A 7 19.81 -10.14 11.44
N ALA A 8 20.16 -11.40 11.20
CA ALA A 8 19.38 -12.29 10.35
C ALA A 8 17.96 -12.53 10.92
N GLY A 9 17.82 -12.62 12.24
CA GLY A 9 16.52 -12.74 12.92
C GLY A 9 15.65 -11.48 12.78
N ALA A 10 16.25 -10.29 12.81
CA ALA A 10 15.56 -9.03 12.57
C ALA A 10 15.09 -8.93 11.11
N THR A 11 15.97 -9.22 10.14
CA THR A 11 15.63 -9.20 8.71
C THR A 11 14.49 -10.19 8.38
N LEU A 12 14.53 -11.42 8.92
CA LEU A 12 13.44 -12.39 8.72
C LEU A 12 12.10 -11.94 9.34
N ARG A 13 12.16 -11.16 10.43
CA ARG A 13 10.96 -10.59 11.06
C ARG A 13 10.40 -9.46 10.20
N ASP A 14 11.26 -8.62 9.64
CA ASP A 14 10.88 -7.52 8.74
C ASP A 14 10.25 -8.06 7.44
N VAL A 15 10.82 -9.13 6.85
CA VAL A 15 10.22 -9.80 5.67
C VAL A 15 8.82 -10.34 5.95
N ARG A 16 8.59 -10.93 7.13
CA ARG A 16 7.24 -11.39 7.52
C ARG A 16 6.24 -10.24 7.67
N LEU A 17 6.70 -9.10 8.18
CA LEU A 17 5.87 -7.90 8.30
C LEU A 17 5.57 -7.30 6.92
N VAL A 18 6.52 -7.36 5.98
CA VAL A 18 6.31 -6.95 4.58
C VAL A 18 5.27 -7.82 3.89
N LEU A 19 5.36 -9.14 3.96
CA LEU A 19 4.37 -10.05 3.35
C LEU A 19 2.96 -9.85 3.93
N ALA A 20 2.85 -9.62 5.23
CA ALA A 20 1.57 -9.29 5.87
C ALA A 20 1.06 -7.89 5.50
N ALA A 21 1.95 -6.97 5.15
CA ALA A 21 1.59 -5.66 4.62
C ALA A 21 1.10 -5.77 3.18
N GLU A 22 1.76 -6.56 2.32
CA GLU A 22 1.37 -6.80 0.92
C GLU A 22 -0.09 -7.26 0.78
N GLU A 23 -0.50 -8.27 1.55
CA GLU A 23 -1.89 -8.78 1.51
C GLU A 23 -2.91 -7.69 1.84
N ARG A 24 -2.55 -6.76 2.75
CA ARG A 24 -3.39 -5.62 3.10
C ARG A 24 -3.34 -4.50 2.06
N LEU A 25 -2.28 -4.40 1.26
CA LEU A 25 -2.19 -3.42 0.18
C LEU A 25 -3.15 -3.73 -0.96
N ASP A 26 -3.28 -5.02 -1.30
CA ASP A 26 -4.25 -5.46 -2.30
C ASP A 26 -5.69 -5.13 -1.85
N GLU A 27 -6.03 -5.40 -0.58
CA GLU A 27 -7.33 -5.04 -0.01
C GLU A 27 -7.61 -3.52 -0.05
N VAL A 28 -6.59 -2.71 0.26
CA VAL A 28 -6.69 -1.23 0.22
C VAL A 28 -6.85 -0.73 -1.20
N HIS A 29 -6.14 -1.33 -2.16
CA HIS A 29 -6.26 -1.00 -3.58
C HIS A 29 -7.66 -1.32 -4.12
N ASP A 30 -8.19 -2.50 -3.79
CA ASP A 30 -9.55 -2.90 -4.15
C ASP A 30 -10.61 -1.97 -3.54
N ALA A 31 -10.44 -1.60 -2.27
CA ALA A 31 -11.31 -0.64 -1.60
C ALA A 31 -11.28 0.75 -2.29
N ALA A 32 -10.11 1.20 -2.73
CA ALA A 32 -9.96 2.45 -3.49
C ALA A 32 -10.68 2.37 -4.85
N ALA A 33 -10.57 1.25 -5.55
CA ALA A 33 -11.27 1.02 -6.83
C ALA A 33 -12.80 1.01 -6.64
N GLN A 34 -13.30 0.38 -5.57
CA GLN A 34 -14.72 0.39 -5.21
C GLN A 34 -15.20 1.81 -4.87
N ALA A 35 -14.44 2.58 -4.10
CA ALA A 35 -14.77 3.95 -3.75
C ALA A 35 -14.86 4.86 -4.99
N ARG A 36 -13.93 4.72 -5.94
CA ARG A 36 -13.98 5.41 -7.25
C ARG A 36 -15.22 5.05 -8.05
N THR A 37 -15.59 3.77 -8.05
CA THR A 37 -16.79 3.28 -8.73
C THR A 37 -18.04 3.88 -8.10
N ALA A 38 -18.15 3.86 -6.77
CA ALA A 38 -19.24 4.48 -6.03
C ALA A 38 -19.34 6.00 -6.31
N ALA A 39 -18.21 6.70 -6.38
CA ALA A 39 -18.18 8.11 -6.72
C ALA A 39 -18.73 8.40 -8.12
N ARG A 40 -18.35 7.59 -9.13
CA ARG A 40 -18.88 7.71 -10.50
C ARG A 40 -20.39 7.51 -10.53
N HIS A 41 -20.89 6.51 -9.80
CA HIS A 41 -22.33 6.29 -9.69
C HIS A 41 -23.06 7.46 -9.01
N ALA A 42 -22.49 8.01 -7.93
CA ALA A 42 -23.05 9.16 -7.23
C ALA A 42 -23.07 10.41 -8.14
N LEU A 43 -22.03 10.66 -8.95
CA LEU A 43 -22.03 11.75 -9.92
C LEU A 43 -23.10 11.58 -11.01
N SER A 44 -23.25 10.36 -11.55
CA SER A 44 -24.29 10.06 -12.53
C SER A 44 -25.70 10.30 -11.96
N GLN A 45 -25.93 9.92 -10.70
CA GLN A 45 -27.18 10.21 -9.99
C GLN A 45 -27.37 11.71 -9.76
N ALA A 46 -26.30 12.44 -9.43
CA ALA A 46 -26.36 13.89 -9.27
C ALA A 46 -26.77 14.60 -10.56
N GLU A 47 -26.22 14.19 -11.70
CA GLU A 47 -26.59 14.71 -13.01
C GLU A 47 -28.05 14.40 -13.37
N ALA A 48 -28.51 13.20 -13.06
CA ALA A 48 -29.91 12.83 -13.27
C ALA A 48 -30.86 13.65 -12.38
N ALA A 49 -30.51 13.85 -11.11
CA ALA A 49 -31.28 14.67 -10.18
C ALA A 49 -31.33 16.15 -10.62
N ALA A 50 -30.19 16.71 -11.06
CA ALA A 50 -30.12 18.08 -11.56
C ALA A 50 -30.97 18.28 -12.83
N ARG A 51 -30.99 17.31 -13.76
CA ARG A 51 -31.88 17.35 -14.94
C ARG A 51 -33.36 17.38 -14.59
N LEU A 52 -33.72 16.86 -13.42
CA LEU A 52 -35.10 16.84 -12.89
C LEU A 52 -35.39 18.04 -11.96
N GLY A 53 -34.45 18.99 -11.80
CA GLY A 53 -34.58 20.15 -10.91
C GLY A 53 -34.50 19.80 -9.41
N ALA A 54 -33.99 18.62 -9.07
CA ALA A 54 -33.80 18.19 -7.69
C ALA A 54 -32.42 18.59 -7.16
N ASP A 55 -32.16 19.90 -7.08
CA ASP A 55 -30.84 20.47 -6.82
C ASP A 55 -30.24 20.03 -5.46
N GLU A 56 -31.06 19.93 -4.41
CA GLU A 56 -30.60 19.46 -3.08
C GLU A 56 -30.17 17.98 -3.09
N ALA A 57 -30.83 17.14 -3.90
CA ALA A 57 -30.42 15.75 -4.07
C ALA A 57 -29.15 15.64 -4.93
N ALA A 58 -29.05 16.48 -5.96
CA ALA A 58 -27.85 16.57 -6.78
C ALA A 58 -26.63 16.98 -5.96
N GLU A 59 -26.75 17.96 -5.06
CA GLU A 59 -25.62 18.39 -4.24
C GLU A 59 -25.22 17.36 -3.18
N ARG A 60 -26.17 16.66 -2.56
CA ARG A 60 -25.83 15.56 -1.66
C ARG A 60 -25.08 14.44 -2.38
N ALA A 61 -25.48 14.11 -3.60
CA ALA A 61 -24.80 13.09 -4.41
C ALA A 61 -23.40 13.55 -4.86
N ARG A 62 -23.21 14.84 -5.19
CA ARG A 62 -21.88 15.42 -5.47
C ARG A 62 -20.97 15.40 -4.24
N ALA A 63 -21.49 15.75 -3.08
CA ALA A 63 -20.73 15.71 -1.82
C ALA A 63 -20.30 14.27 -1.47
N ALA A 64 -21.20 13.30 -1.61
CA ALA A 64 -20.88 11.89 -1.41
C ALA A 64 -19.80 11.40 -2.39
N ALA A 65 -19.87 11.82 -3.66
CA ALA A 65 -18.86 11.49 -4.66
C ALA A 65 -17.48 12.06 -4.31
N ARG A 66 -17.41 13.31 -3.84
CA ARG A 66 -16.15 13.94 -3.41
C ARG A 66 -15.51 13.19 -2.25
N ALA A 67 -16.29 12.88 -1.23
CA ALA A 67 -15.80 12.12 -0.07
C ALA A 67 -15.26 10.73 -0.49
N ALA A 68 -15.94 10.04 -1.41
CA ALA A 68 -15.47 8.75 -1.91
C ALA A 68 -14.17 8.86 -2.73
N ILE A 69 -13.98 9.94 -3.50
CA ILE A 69 -12.72 10.21 -4.22
C ILE A 69 -11.59 10.51 -3.23
N GLU A 70 -11.83 11.36 -2.24
CA GLU A 70 -10.83 11.69 -1.20
C GLU A 70 -10.35 10.43 -0.46
N VAL A 71 -11.27 9.52 -0.11
CA VAL A 71 -10.91 8.24 0.51
C VAL A 71 -10.06 7.38 -0.43
N ALA A 72 -10.39 7.32 -1.72
CA ALA A 72 -9.60 6.58 -2.70
C ALA A 72 -8.18 7.16 -2.88
N ASP A 73 -8.05 8.49 -2.85
CA ASP A 73 -6.75 9.14 -2.99
C ASP A 73 -5.86 8.92 -1.77
N VAL A 74 -6.44 8.95 -0.56
CA VAL A 74 -5.72 8.59 0.68
C VAL A 74 -5.27 7.13 0.66
N ALA A 75 -6.12 6.22 0.17
CA ALA A 75 -5.78 4.81 0.02
C ALA A 75 -4.61 4.61 -0.96
N ASP A 76 -4.64 5.24 -2.14
CA ASP A 76 -3.55 5.17 -3.12
C ASP A 76 -2.23 5.72 -2.56
N ALA A 77 -2.28 6.84 -1.81
CA ALA A 77 -1.10 7.41 -1.16
C ALA A 77 -0.50 6.46 -0.10
N ALA A 78 -1.36 5.78 0.67
CA ALA A 78 -0.92 4.78 1.64
C ALA A 78 -0.27 3.56 0.95
N VAL A 79 -0.84 3.11 -0.18
CA VAL A 79 -0.26 2.02 -0.96
C VAL A 79 1.12 2.40 -1.51
N LEU A 80 1.25 3.60 -2.07
CA LEU A 80 2.53 4.09 -2.60
C LEU A 80 3.61 4.15 -1.51
N ALA A 81 3.28 4.70 -0.34
CA ALA A 81 4.20 4.79 0.78
C ALA A 81 4.64 3.41 1.30
N ALA A 82 3.73 2.43 1.28
CA ALA A 82 4.06 1.07 1.67
C ALA A 82 4.96 0.38 0.65
N VAL A 83 4.72 0.57 -0.66
CA VAL A 83 5.60 0.06 -1.73
C VAL A 83 7.02 0.65 -1.59
N GLU A 84 7.16 1.94 -1.31
CA GLU A 84 8.47 2.57 -1.07
C GLU A 84 9.19 1.97 0.16
N ALA A 85 8.45 1.70 1.24
CA ALA A 85 9.00 1.04 2.42
C ALA A 85 9.48 -0.38 2.10
N MET A 86 8.74 -1.13 1.27
CA MET A 86 9.12 -2.48 0.86
C MET A 86 10.39 -2.50 0.03
N VAL A 87 10.52 -1.61 -0.95
CA VAL A 87 11.75 -1.47 -1.76
C VAL A 87 12.96 -1.21 -0.85
N THR A 88 12.79 -0.40 0.20
CA THR A 88 13.85 -0.12 1.17
C THR A 88 14.25 -1.38 1.96
N VAL A 89 13.29 -2.23 2.32
CA VAL A 89 13.54 -3.50 3.04
C VAL A 89 14.21 -4.53 2.13
N GLU A 90 13.82 -4.62 0.86
CA GLU A 90 14.46 -5.49 -0.13
C GLU A 90 15.94 -5.12 -0.30
N ASP A 91 16.22 -3.82 -0.48
CA ASP A 91 17.57 -3.25 -0.58
C ASP A 91 18.44 -3.59 0.65
N ALA A 92 17.84 -3.54 1.85
CA ALA A 92 18.51 -3.89 3.09
C ALA A 92 18.79 -5.40 3.18
N THR A 93 17.85 -6.22 2.71
CA THR A 93 17.96 -7.69 2.69
C THR A 93 19.04 -8.16 1.72
N ASP A 94 19.14 -7.55 0.54
CA ASP A 94 20.19 -7.82 -0.44
C ASP A 94 21.58 -7.49 0.12
N LYS A 95 21.71 -6.35 0.80
CA LYS A 95 22.97 -5.94 1.46
C LYS A 95 23.37 -6.93 2.56
N VAL A 96 22.42 -7.41 3.37
CA VAL A 96 22.67 -8.43 4.41
C VAL A 96 23.08 -9.76 3.78
N THR A 97 22.44 -10.16 2.68
CA THR A 97 22.76 -11.41 1.96
C THR A 97 24.15 -11.34 1.33
N ALA A 98 24.50 -10.23 0.69
CA ALA A 98 25.83 -9.99 0.12
C ALA A 98 26.91 -9.98 1.21
N ALA A 99 26.66 -9.35 2.36
CA ALA A 99 27.57 -9.35 3.49
C ALA A 99 27.76 -10.75 4.09
N ALA A 100 26.69 -11.54 4.21
CA ALA A 100 26.76 -12.92 4.67
C ALA A 100 27.57 -13.82 3.73
N ALA A 101 27.43 -13.64 2.41
CA ALA A 101 28.22 -14.35 1.40
C ALA A 101 29.73 -14.03 1.50
N GLN A 102 30.08 -12.76 1.73
CA GLN A 102 31.48 -12.36 1.94
C GLN A 102 32.09 -12.98 3.20
N ILE A 103 31.32 -13.09 4.29
CA ILE A 103 31.78 -13.72 5.53
C ILE A 103 31.94 -15.24 5.36
N GLY A 104 31.07 -15.88 4.56
CA GLY A 104 31.16 -17.30 4.20
C GLY A 104 32.39 -17.65 3.35
N CYS A 105 32.80 -16.77 2.44
CA CYS A 105 34.01 -16.96 1.62
C CYS A 105 35.34 -16.78 2.38
N VAL A 106 35.34 -16.17 3.57
CA VAL A 106 36.57 -15.91 4.35
C VAL A 106 36.93 -17.09 5.28
N SER A 107 36.16 -18.18 5.29
CA SER A 107 36.34 -19.31 6.22
C SER A 107 37.06 -20.55 5.66
N GLU A 108 37.82 -20.43 4.56
CA GLU A 108 38.84 -21.46 4.21
C GLU A 108 40.25 -20.94 4.52
N PRO A 109 40.80 -21.25 5.71
CA PRO A 109 42.25 -21.27 5.89
C PRO A 109 42.80 -22.62 5.42
N VAL A 110 43.84 -22.53 4.60
CA VAL A 110 44.74 -23.61 4.13
C VAL A 110 45.32 -24.42 5.29
#